data_AF-A0A952GLZ1-F1
#
_entry.id   AF-A0A952GLZ1-F1
#
_cell.length_a   1.000
_cell.length_b   1.000
_cell.length_c   1.000
_cell.angle_alpha   90.00
_cell.angle_beta   90.00
_cell.angle_gamma   90.00
#
_symmetry.space_group_name_H-M   'P 1'
#
loop_
_entity.id
_entity.type
_entity.pdbx_description
1 polymer ?
#
loop_
_entity_poly.entity_id
_entity_poly.type
_entity_poly.pdbx_seq_one_letter_code
_entity_poly.pdbx_strand_id
1 'polypeptide(L)'
;MHLARALAVSAALAVAASTLATAATADPDPRSRYTFAVIGDVPYGADQIAAFPGWIQQINQDPAVRSVVHLGDIKNGSSVCSDEYFDLIRADFDTFEDPLVYTPGDNEWTDCHRANNGAYNPLERLDRVRDVFFDEPGHSLGQKQMPLEAQDGFPENVVYHRAEVTFVAANVPGSDNGLQPWSGLGNTTATPEQVQAVADRTAADIAVMRHAFDEARERGDRGVVVMQQADMFDPTYTPTWNDIGAFQPWIQALVDEASSFPGPVYLLDGDSHIYNTDKPLASGSPWLSTYAVQGTADNLTRVTVDGSSNNHDWLKMTVNKPGAASLLSWTRVPYAG
;
A
#
# COMPACT_ATOMS: atom_id res chain seq x y z
N MET A 1 -41.96 -80.70 -46.06
CA MET A 1 -42.66 -79.58 -45.40
C MET A 1 -41.74 -79.04 -44.32
N HIS A 2 -41.34 -77.78 -44.51
CA HIS A 2 -40.34 -77.05 -43.74
C HIS A 2 -40.92 -76.51 -42.44
N LEU A 3 -40.11 -76.44 -41.37
CA LEU A 3 -39.53 -75.17 -40.88
C LEU A 3 -38.58 -75.46 -39.72
N ALA A 4 -37.38 -74.88 -39.80
CA ALA A 4 -36.33 -74.92 -38.79
C ALA A 4 -36.08 -73.52 -38.21
N ARG A 5 -35.70 -73.54 -36.92
CA ARG A 5 -35.15 -72.52 -36.00
C ARG A 5 -34.43 -71.31 -36.63
N ALA A 6 -34.47 -70.17 -35.92
CA ALA A 6 -33.26 -69.46 -35.49
C ALA A 6 -33.57 -68.40 -34.40
N LEU A 7 -32.85 -68.49 -33.27
CA LEU A 7 -32.69 -67.40 -32.29
C LEU A 7 -31.69 -66.38 -32.86
N ALA A 8 -31.98 -65.09 -32.73
CA ALA A 8 -31.02 -64.01 -33.01
C ALA A 8 -30.47 -63.45 -31.70
N VAL A 9 -29.15 -63.58 -31.51
CA VAL A 9 -28.36 -62.96 -30.45
C VAL A 9 -28.04 -61.53 -30.89
N SER A 10 -28.39 -60.54 -30.07
CA SER A 10 -27.99 -59.13 -30.29
C SER A 10 -26.72 -58.84 -29.49
N ALA A 11 -25.63 -58.53 -30.19
CA ALA A 11 -24.35 -58.16 -29.61
C ALA A 11 -24.34 -56.69 -29.17
N ALA A 12 -23.92 -56.42 -27.93
CA ALA A 12 -23.65 -55.08 -27.43
C ALA A 12 -22.21 -54.68 -27.78
N LEU A 13 -22.02 -53.57 -28.50
CA LEU A 13 -20.73 -52.89 -28.62
C LEU A 13 -20.69 -51.73 -27.62
N ALA A 14 -19.84 -51.85 -26.60
CA ALA A 14 -19.44 -50.73 -25.76
C ALA A 14 -18.28 -49.99 -26.45
N VAL A 15 -18.52 -48.73 -26.85
CA VAL A 15 -17.46 -47.84 -27.33
C VAL A 15 -16.93 -47.07 -26.12
N ALA A 16 -15.73 -47.42 -25.66
CA ALA A 16 -15.01 -46.64 -24.66
C ALA A 16 -14.40 -45.41 -25.34
N ALA A 17 -14.94 -44.22 -25.05
CA ALA A 17 -14.35 -42.95 -25.48
C ALA A 17 -13.24 -42.56 -24.50
N SER A 18 -12.00 -42.77 -24.90
CA SER A 18 -10.82 -42.30 -24.17
C SER A 18 -10.65 -40.80 -24.39
N THR A 19 -11.17 -39.97 -23.48
CA THR A 19 -10.84 -38.54 -23.44
C THR A 19 -9.43 -38.37 -22.91
N LEU A 20 -8.45 -38.26 -23.82
CA LEU A 20 -7.13 -37.72 -23.51
C LEU A 20 -7.32 -36.23 -23.18
N ALA A 21 -7.46 -35.91 -21.90
CA ALA A 21 -7.32 -34.56 -21.39
C ALA A 21 -5.86 -34.15 -21.60
N THR A 22 -5.60 -33.49 -22.72
CA THR A 22 -4.39 -32.71 -22.90
C THR A 22 -4.50 -31.54 -21.94
N ALA A 23 -3.74 -31.58 -20.85
CA ALA A 23 -3.51 -30.42 -20.02
C ALA A 23 -2.78 -29.39 -20.90
N ALA A 24 -3.55 -28.50 -21.53
CA ALA A 24 -3.00 -27.33 -22.17
C ALA A 24 -2.37 -26.48 -21.06
N THR A 25 -1.04 -26.44 -21.03
CA THR A 25 -0.33 -25.40 -20.31
C THR A 25 -0.71 -24.09 -20.98
N ALA A 26 -1.67 -23.37 -20.40
CA ALA A 26 -1.99 -22.02 -20.83
C ALA A 26 -0.69 -21.19 -20.76
N ASP A 27 -0.31 -20.58 -21.88
CA ASP A 27 0.75 -19.57 -21.87
C ASP A 27 0.35 -18.47 -20.86
N PRO A 28 1.27 -17.99 -20.00
CA PRO A 28 0.95 -16.91 -19.07
C PRO A 28 0.45 -15.69 -19.83
N ASP A 29 -0.72 -15.19 -19.43
CA ASP A 29 -1.29 -13.96 -19.97
C ASP A 29 -0.26 -12.81 -19.82
N PRO A 30 0.07 -12.04 -20.88
CA PRO A 30 0.92 -10.85 -20.76
C PRO A 30 0.39 -9.82 -19.75
N ARG A 31 -0.88 -9.89 -19.33
CA ARG A 31 -1.47 -9.11 -18.22
C ARG A 31 -1.02 -9.56 -16.82
N SER A 32 -0.29 -10.66 -16.70
CA SER A 32 0.21 -11.19 -15.42
C SER A 32 1.52 -10.56 -14.94
N ARG A 33 2.13 -9.69 -15.76
CA ARG A 33 3.25 -8.85 -15.35
C ARG A 33 2.80 -7.40 -15.26
N TYR A 34 3.08 -6.77 -14.12
CA TYR A 34 2.72 -5.39 -13.84
C TYR A 34 3.89 -4.71 -13.14
N THR A 35 4.30 -3.55 -13.61
CA THR A 35 5.41 -2.79 -13.00
C THR A 35 4.88 -1.44 -12.54
N PHE A 36 5.22 -1.07 -11.32
CA PHE A 36 4.84 0.19 -10.70
C PHE A 36 6.04 0.83 -10.02
N ALA A 37 6.07 2.15 -9.98
CA ALA A 37 7.03 2.92 -9.22
C ALA A 37 6.51 3.12 -7.80
N VAL A 38 7.41 3.11 -6.81
CA VAL A 38 7.10 3.44 -5.42
C VAL A 38 8.08 4.51 -4.95
N ILE A 39 7.51 5.59 -4.42
CA ILE A 39 8.17 6.71 -3.78
C ILE A 39 7.46 7.03 -2.46
N GLY A 40 8.10 7.82 -1.62
CA GLY A 40 7.59 8.31 -0.33
C GLY A 40 8.60 9.30 0.23
N ASP A 41 8.21 10.08 1.23
CA ASP A 41 9.15 10.97 1.95
C ASP A 41 9.89 11.95 1.03
N VAL A 42 9.18 12.42 0.00
CA VAL A 42 9.69 13.26 -1.09
C VAL A 42 8.54 14.15 -1.59
N PRO A 43 8.78 15.44 -1.92
CA PRO A 43 10.04 16.17 -1.81
C PRO A 43 10.28 16.82 -0.44
N TYR A 44 11.46 16.58 0.13
CA TYR A 44 11.92 17.18 1.38
C TYR A 44 12.83 18.39 1.16
N GLY A 45 12.30 19.57 1.47
CA GLY A 45 13.05 20.83 1.42
C GLY A 45 13.23 21.38 0.01
N ALA A 46 13.80 22.59 -0.08
CA ALA A 46 13.82 23.37 -1.31
C ALA A 46 14.54 22.66 -2.49
N ASP A 47 15.63 21.96 -2.20
CA ASP A 47 16.41 21.27 -3.25
C ASP A 47 15.63 20.11 -3.87
N GLN A 48 14.93 19.32 -3.06
CA GLN A 48 14.09 18.24 -3.57
C GLN A 48 12.85 18.76 -4.26
N ILE A 49 12.22 19.82 -3.75
CA ILE A 49 11.08 20.48 -4.41
C ILE A 49 11.49 20.94 -5.82
N ALA A 50 12.69 21.50 -5.96
CA ALA A 50 13.20 21.91 -7.27
C ALA A 50 13.53 20.72 -8.19
N ALA A 51 13.96 19.58 -7.64
CA ALA A 51 14.33 18.39 -8.39
C ALA A 51 13.13 17.49 -8.76
N PHE A 52 12.06 17.51 -7.95
CA PHE A 52 10.96 16.57 -8.02
C PHE A 52 10.28 16.50 -9.39
N PRO A 53 10.00 17.61 -10.10
CA PRO A 53 9.48 17.53 -11.47
C PRO A 53 10.37 16.73 -12.42
N GLY A 54 11.71 16.82 -12.27
CA GLY A 54 12.66 16.03 -13.06
C GLY A 54 12.60 14.53 -12.73
N TRP A 55 12.41 14.18 -11.46
CA TRP A 55 12.24 12.80 -11.01
C TRP A 55 10.93 12.19 -11.49
N ILE A 56 9.84 12.95 -11.48
CA ILE A 56 8.56 12.54 -12.10
C ILE A 56 8.76 12.26 -13.59
N GLN A 57 9.44 13.15 -14.32
CA GLN A 57 9.72 12.95 -15.74
C GLN A 57 10.56 11.69 -16.00
N GLN A 58 11.53 11.39 -15.13
CA GLN A 58 12.30 10.15 -15.23
C GLN A 58 11.42 8.91 -15.04
N ILE A 59 10.49 8.92 -14.08
CA ILE A 59 9.54 7.81 -13.89
C ILE A 59 8.63 7.67 -15.11
N ASN A 60 8.07 8.78 -15.62
CA ASN A 60 7.24 8.80 -16.83
C ASN A 60 7.96 8.22 -18.06
N GLN A 61 9.28 8.42 -18.16
CA GLN A 61 10.08 7.91 -19.29
C GLN A 61 10.35 6.41 -19.23
N ASP A 62 10.09 5.73 -18.10
CA ASP A 62 10.28 4.29 -17.99
C ASP A 62 9.10 3.53 -18.61
N PRO A 63 9.25 2.91 -19.80
CA PRO A 63 8.13 2.32 -20.53
C PRO A 63 7.55 1.06 -19.87
N ALA A 64 8.18 0.56 -18.81
CA ALA A 64 7.66 -0.57 -18.05
C ALA A 64 6.68 -0.13 -16.97
N VAL A 65 6.82 1.08 -16.41
CA VAL A 65 5.95 1.60 -15.34
C VAL A 65 4.52 1.75 -15.88
N ARG A 66 3.55 1.40 -15.04
CA ARG A 66 2.11 1.42 -15.35
C ARG A 66 1.27 2.12 -14.29
N SER A 67 1.85 2.38 -13.13
CA SER A 67 1.33 3.26 -12.08
C SER A 67 2.46 3.68 -11.16
N VAL A 68 2.18 4.66 -10.32
CA VAL A 68 3.05 5.15 -9.27
C VAL A 68 2.29 5.06 -7.94
N VAL A 69 3.04 4.80 -6.87
CA VAL A 69 2.55 4.86 -5.49
C VAL A 69 3.39 5.89 -4.76
N HIS A 70 2.74 6.79 -4.02
CA HIS A 70 3.37 7.68 -3.07
C HIS A 70 2.93 7.35 -1.64
N LEU A 71 3.87 6.93 -0.80
CA LEU A 71 3.65 6.40 0.55
C LEU A 71 3.55 7.51 1.62
N GLY A 72 3.00 8.68 1.28
CA GLY A 72 2.93 9.80 2.22
C GLY A 72 4.22 10.61 2.34
N ASP A 73 4.17 11.62 3.20
CA ASP A 73 5.28 12.54 3.48
C ASP A 73 5.74 13.30 2.24
N ILE A 74 4.81 14.05 1.64
CA ILE A 74 5.07 14.99 0.55
C ILE A 74 5.78 16.27 1.02
N LYS A 75 6.07 16.43 2.32
CA LYS A 75 6.99 17.45 2.87
C LYS A 75 7.74 16.92 4.09
N ASN A 76 8.86 17.58 4.41
CA ASN A 76 9.53 17.37 5.69
C ASN A 76 8.70 17.91 6.88
N GLY A 77 8.98 17.39 8.07
CA GLY A 77 8.31 17.78 9.32
C GLY A 77 8.61 19.16 9.87
N SER A 78 9.37 19.96 9.13
CA SER A 78 9.76 21.32 9.52
C SER A 78 9.25 22.42 8.59
N SER A 79 8.59 22.05 7.48
CA SER A 79 8.04 22.98 6.49
C SER A 79 6.59 23.32 6.80
N VAL A 80 6.18 24.54 6.47
CA VAL A 80 4.81 25.03 6.66
C VAL A 80 3.80 24.19 5.88
N CYS A 81 2.70 23.80 6.53
CA CYS A 81 1.58 23.08 5.92
C CYS A 81 0.59 24.03 5.24
N SER A 82 1.06 24.91 4.36
CA SER A 82 0.20 25.90 3.73
C SER A 82 -0.59 25.29 2.58
N ASP A 83 -1.71 25.94 2.25
CA ASP A 83 -2.54 25.51 1.13
C ASP A 83 -1.77 25.62 -0.20
N GLU A 84 -0.91 26.63 -0.34
CA GLU A 84 -0.04 26.79 -1.53
C GLU A 84 0.97 25.64 -1.66
N TYR A 85 1.40 25.04 -0.56
CA TYR A 85 2.28 23.88 -0.59
C TYR A 85 1.55 22.66 -1.14
N PHE A 86 0.33 22.40 -0.66
CA PHE A 86 -0.48 21.30 -1.16
C PHE A 86 -0.86 21.50 -2.63
N ASP A 87 -1.20 22.73 -3.03
CA ASP A 87 -1.47 23.05 -4.44
C ASP A 87 -0.24 22.86 -5.34
N LEU A 88 0.97 23.17 -4.84
CA LEU A 88 2.24 22.92 -5.54
C LEU A 88 2.44 21.41 -5.76
N ILE A 89 2.34 20.60 -4.71
CA ILE A 89 2.51 19.15 -4.83
C ILE A 89 1.41 18.53 -5.71
N ARG A 90 0.17 19.02 -5.62
CA ARG A 90 -0.91 18.58 -6.51
C ARG A 90 -0.56 18.85 -7.97
N ALA A 91 -0.04 20.05 -8.27
CA ALA A 91 0.39 20.38 -9.62
C ALA A 91 1.50 19.46 -10.11
N ASP A 92 2.46 19.07 -9.26
CA ASP A 92 3.49 18.09 -9.59
C ASP A 92 2.88 16.69 -9.82
N PHE A 93 1.99 16.24 -8.94
CA PHE A 93 1.31 14.94 -9.06
C PHE A 93 0.48 14.82 -10.33
N ASP A 94 -0.15 15.91 -10.79
CA ASP A 94 -0.88 15.96 -12.06
C ASP A 94 0.05 15.82 -13.29
N THR A 95 1.37 15.87 -13.12
CA THR A 95 2.35 15.63 -14.20
C THR A 95 2.77 14.17 -14.36
N PHE A 96 2.38 13.27 -13.45
CA PHE A 96 2.54 11.83 -13.70
C PHE A 96 1.70 11.41 -14.91
N GLU A 97 2.34 10.75 -15.88
CA GLU A 97 1.66 10.28 -17.09
C GLU A 97 0.84 9.01 -16.85
N ASP A 98 1.18 8.23 -15.82
CA ASP A 98 0.49 7.01 -15.41
C ASP A 98 -0.26 7.23 -14.09
N PRO A 99 -1.24 6.37 -13.74
CA PRO A 99 -2.01 6.48 -12.49
C PRO A 99 -1.13 6.63 -11.25
N LEU A 100 -1.43 7.60 -10.38
CA LEU A 100 -0.79 7.77 -9.07
C LEU A 100 -1.78 7.44 -7.94
N VAL A 101 -1.40 6.49 -7.09
CA VAL A 101 -2.07 6.24 -5.81
C VAL A 101 -1.26 6.88 -4.68
N TYR A 102 -1.92 7.67 -3.84
CA TYR A 102 -1.31 8.39 -2.73
C TYR A 102 -2.00 8.00 -1.42
N THR A 103 -1.21 7.78 -0.36
CA THR A 103 -1.71 7.72 1.02
C THR A 103 -1.06 8.84 1.84
N PRO A 104 -1.77 9.52 2.76
CA PRO A 104 -1.18 10.59 3.57
C PRO A 104 -0.09 10.11 4.53
N GLY A 105 0.89 10.98 4.79
CA GLY A 105 1.87 10.81 5.85
C GLY A 105 1.63 11.74 7.02
N ASP A 106 2.43 11.61 8.08
CA ASP A 106 2.24 12.38 9.31
C ASP A 106 2.63 13.87 9.09
N ASN A 107 3.60 14.10 8.22
CA ASN A 107 4.13 15.41 7.96
C ASN A 107 3.08 16.39 7.41
N GLU A 108 2.21 15.97 6.52
CA GLU A 108 1.23 16.85 5.86
C GLU A 108 0.06 17.27 6.73
N TRP A 109 -0.14 16.64 7.89
CA TRP A 109 -1.28 16.97 8.72
C TRP A 109 -1.04 16.78 10.22
N THR A 110 -0.64 15.60 10.71
CA THR A 110 -0.44 15.38 12.16
C THR A 110 0.58 16.36 12.72
N ASP A 111 1.67 16.60 12.00
CA ASP A 111 2.78 17.47 12.41
C ASP A 111 2.53 18.96 12.21
N CYS A 112 1.43 19.33 11.56
CA CYS A 112 1.13 20.72 11.23
C CYS A 112 0.82 21.58 12.46
N HIS A 113 0.57 20.94 13.61
CA HIS A 113 0.43 21.63 14.89
C HIS A 113 1.73 22.33 15.33
N ARG A 114 2.90 21.95 14.80
CA ARG A 114 4.19 22.52 15.20
C ARG A 114 4.25 24.00 14.81
N ALA A 115 4.88 24.83 15.66
CA ALA A 115 4.90 26.27 15.48
C ALA A 115 5.55 26.71 14.15
N ASN A 116 6.63 26.05 13.74
CA ASN A 116 7.31 26.27 12.46
C ASN A 116 6.53 25.73 11.26
N ASN A 117 5.56 24.83 11.47
CA ASN A 117 4.71 24.28 10.42
C ASN A 117 3.43 25.12 10.21
N GLY A 118 3.25 26.18 10.99
CA GLY A 118 2.12 27.11 10.90
C GLY A 118 1.13 27.02 12.06
N ALA A 119 1.36 26.11 13.04
CA ALA A 119 0.46 25.89 14.17
C ALA A 119 -1.00 25.67 13.74
N TYR A 120 -1.19 24.87 12.68
CA TYR A 120 -2.51 24.50 12.20
C TYR A 120 -3.16 23.46 13.11
N ASN A 121 -4.49 23.34 13.05
CA ASN A 121 -5.20 22.19 13.61
C ASN A 121 -4.96 20.98 12.68
N PRO A 122 -4.39 19.87 13.15
CA PRO A 122 -4.12 18.70 12.32
C PRO A 122 -5.34 18.09 11.62
N LEU A 123 -6.52 18.09 12.25
CA LEU A 123 -7.71 17.52 11.63
C LEU A 123 -8.23 18.39 10.49
N GLU A 124 -8.15 19.71 10.65
CA GLU A 124 -8.45 20.63 9.56
C GLU A 124 -7.44 20.49 8.40
N ARG A 125 -6.15 20.23 8.71
CA ARG A 125 -5.16 19.93 7.67
C ARG A 125 -5.42 18.60 6.97
N LEU A 126 -5.89 17.57 7.68
CA LEU A 126 -6.31 16.31 7.05
C LEU A 126 -7.49 16.53 6.11
N ASP A 127 -8.48 17.34 6.49
CA ASP A 127 -9.59 17.72 5.62
C ASP A 127 -9.07 18.45 4.37
N ARG A 128 -8.10 19.35 4.53
CA ARG A 128 -7.47 20.03 3.38
C ARG A 128 -6.70 19.07 2.47
N VAL A 129 -5.98 18.08 3.03
CA VAL A 129 -5.31 17.02 2.24
C VAL A 129 -6.35 16.23 1.45
N ARG A 130 -7.49 15.89 2.05
CA ARG A 130 -8.60 15.21 1.36
C ARG A 130 -9.18 16.05 0.23
N ASP A 131 -9.43 17.33 0.46
CA ASP A 131 -9.93 18.26 -0.55
C ASP A 131 -8.98 18.44 -1.74
N VAL A 132 -7.67 18.34 -1.52
CA VAL A 132 -6.66 18.58 -2.58
C VAL A 132 -6.29 17.30 -3.33
N PHE A 133 -6.13 16.17 -2.65
CA PHE A 133 -5.55 14.96 -3.26
C PHE A 133 -6.58 13.85 -3.50
N PHE A 134 -7.79 14.01 -2.98
CA PHE A 134 -8.88 13.05 -3.07
C PHE A 134 -10.19 13.76 -3.46
N ASP A 135 -10.08 14.78 -4.31
CA ASP A 135 -11.18 15.60 -4.85
C ASP A 135 -12.15 14.81 -5.72
N GLU A 136 -11.69 13.71 -6.31
CA GLU A 136 -12.49 12.73 -7.05
C GLU A 136 -12.37 11.32 -6.44
N PRO A 137 -13.04 11.03 -5.29
CA PRO A 137 -12.97 9.72 -4.67
C PRO A 137 -13.31 8.58 -5.64
N GLY A 138 -12.53 7.49 -5.55
CA GLY A 138 -12.65 6.34 -6.45
C GLY A 138 -11.86 6.47 -7.76
N HIS A 139 -11.06 7.53 -7.94
CA HIS A 139 -10.13 7.69 -9.05
C HIS A 139 -8.72 8.00 -8.53
N SER A 140 -7.71 7.44 -9.20
CA SER A 140 -6.31 7.79 -8.92
C SER A 140 -5.97 9.21 -9.41
N LEU A 141 -4.87 9.77 -8.92
CA LEU A 141 -4.26 10.99 -9.47
C LEU A 141 -3.47 10.68 -10.76
N GLY A 142 -2.87 11.72 -11.34
CA GLY A 142 -2.10 11.66 -12.60
C GLY A 142 -2.96 11.83 -13.84
N GLN A 143 -2.32 12.02 -15.00
CA GLN A 143 -3.02 12.30 -16.26
C GLN A 143 -3.89 11.14 -16.74
N LYS A 144 -3.40 9.92 -16.57
CA LYS A 144 -4.19 8.70 -16.79
C LYS A 144 -4.73 8.24 -15.45
N GLN A 145 -6.00 8.51 -15.18
CA GLN A 145 -6.65 8.00 -13.98
C GLN A 145 -7.03 6.52 -14.14
N MET A 146 -7.04 5.79 -13.03
CA MET A 146 -7.61 4.45 -12.96
C MET A 146 -8.69 4.38 -11.87
N PRO A 147 -9.72 3.53 -12.04
CA PRO A 147 -10.73 3.35 -11.01
C PRO A 147 -10.12 2.67 -9.77
N LEU A 148 -10.53 3.16 -8.61
CA LEU A 148 -10.22 2.69 -7.28
C LEU A 148 -11.54 2.43 -6.54
N GLU A 149 -11.57 1.47 -5.64
CA GLU A 149 -12.65 1.37 -4.66
C GLU A 149 -12.27 2.21 -3.45
N ALA A 150 -12.88 3.39 -3.29
CA ALA A 150 -12.64 4.26 -2.15
C ALA A 150 -13.65 3.98 -1.02
N GLN A 151 -13.17 4.04 0.22
CA GLN A 151 -13.99 3.84 1.40
C GLN A 151 -14.82 5.09 1.71
N ASP A 152 -16.12 4.90 1.99
CA ASP A 152 -17.00 5.98 2.38
C ASP A 152 -16.51 6.70 3.65
N GLY A 153 -16.36 8.02 3.58
CA GLY A 153 -15.88 8.87 4.69
C GLY A 153 -14.36 8.90 4.88
N PHE A 154 -13.62 8.02 4.22
CA PHE A 154 -12.16 7.94 4.25
C PHE A 154 -11.66 7.77 2.81
N PRO A 155 -11.74 8.82 1.97
CA PRO A 155 -11.48 8.70 0.54
C PRO A 155 -10.04 8.30 0.21
N GLU A 156 -9.12 8.47 1.16
CA GLU A 156 -7.73 8.01 1.07
C GLU A 156 -7.53 6.51 1.28
N ASN A 157 -8.54 5.84 1.84
CA ASN A 157 -8.55 4.39 2.00
C ASN A 157 -9.10 3.76 0.71
N VAL A 158 -8.23 3.12 -0.06
CA VAL A 158 -8.56 2.60 -1.38
C VAL A 158 -8.12 1.16 -1.59
N VAL A 159 -8.92 0.40 -2.34
CA VAL A 159 -8.59 -0.94 -2.84
C VAL A 159 -8.57 -0.96 -4.37
N TYR A 160 -7.64 -1.70 -4.96
CA TYR A 160 -7.63 -1.98 -6.40
C TYR A 160 -6.88 -3.26 -6.73
N HIS A 161 -7.10 -3.81 -7.93
CA HIS A 161 -6.47 -5.07 -8.35
C HIS A 161 -5.69 -4.93 -9.65
N ARG A 162 -4.47 -5.48 -9.71
CA ARG A 162 -3.65 -5.54 -10.93
C ARG A 162 -2.86 -6.84 -10.96
N ALA A 163 -2.83 -7.49 -12.12
CA ALA A 163 -2.03 -8.71 -12.36
C ALA A 163 -2.20 -9.79 -11.27
N GLU A 164 -3.45 -10.06 -10.88
CA GLU A 164 -3.80 -11.07 -9.85
C GLU A 164 -3.21 -10.74 -8.47
N VAL A 165 -3.11 -9.45 -8.15
CA VAL A 165 -2.69 -8.94 -6.84
C VAL A 165 -3.68 -7.87 -6.42
N THR A 166 -4.14 -7.95 -5.18
CA THR A 166 -4.93 -6.90 -4.54
C THR A 166 -4.01 -5.92 -3.83
N PHE A 167 -4.28 -4.63 -3.99
CA PHE A 167 -3.56 -3.52 -3.38
C PHE A 167 -4.53 -2.78 -2.46
N VAL A 168 -4.05 -2.38 -1.29
CA VAL A 168 -4.79 -1.53 -0.35
C VAL A 168 -3.88 -0.40 0.14
N ALA A 169 -4.38 0.83 0.09
CA ALA A 169 -3.77 1.98 0.75
C ALA A 169 -4.62 2.35 1.97
N ALA A 170 -3.96 2.64 3.09
CA ALA A 170 -4.61 3.09 4.31
C ALA A 170 -3.84 4.26 4.95
N ASN A 171 -4.56 5.16 5.63
CA ASN A 171 -4.00 6.34 6.29
C ASN A 171 -3.48 6.02 7.69
N VAL A 172 -2.35 5.31 7.73
CA VAL A 172 -1.61 4.99 8.96
C VAL A 172 -0.35 5.86 9.00
N PRO A 173 -0.43 7.10 9.51
CA PRO A 173 0.70 8.00 9.67
C PRO A 173 1.58 7.64 10.88
N GLY A 174 2.81 8.14 10.91
CA GLY A 174 3.68 8.21 12.06
C GLY A 174 3.09 9.01 13.23
N SER A 175 3.96 9.42 14.15
CA SER A 175 3.55 10.18 15.34
C SER A 175 2.47 9.46 16.18
N ASP A 176 2.72 8.17 16.50
CA ASP A 176 1.81 7.26 17.21
C ASP A 176 0.41 7.22 16.58
N ASN A 177 0.34 7.00 15.26
CA ASN A 177 -0.89 7.06 14.46
C ASN A 177 -1.64 8.40 14.65
N GLY A 178 -0.90 9.49 14.81
CA GLY A 178 -1.44 10.81 15.12
C GLY A 178 -1.96 11.00 16.55
N LEU A 179 -1.57 10.18 17.55
CA LEU A 179 -1.86 10.40 18.98
C LEU A 179 -0.80 11.22 19.72
N GLN A 180 0.34 11.55 19.10
CA GLN A 180 1.30 12.45 19.74
C GLN A 180 0.66 13.80 20.09
N PRO A 181 0.94 14.37 21.28
CA PRO A 181 0.30 15.61 21.70
C PRO A 181 0.59 16.78 20.76
N TRP A 182 -0.44 17.56 20.44
CA TRP A 182 -0.31 18.78 19.63
C TRP A 182 0.32 19.93 20.43
N SER A 183 1.58 19.77 20.80
CA SER A 183 2.34 20.63 21.70
C SER A 183 2.53 22.04 21.16
N GLY A 184 2.60 22.22 19.85
CA GLY A 184 2.66 23.54 19.22
C GLY A 184 1.35 24.34 19.35
N LEU A 185 0.23 23.68 19.69
CA LEU A 185 -1.04 24.32 20.07
C LEU A 185 -1.21 24.42 21.59
N GLY A 186 -0.19 24.05 22.37
CA GLY A 186 -0.21 24.09 23.84
C GLY A 186 -0.79 22.84 24.51
N ASN A 187 -1.08 21.78 23.76
CA ASN A 187 -1.59 20.52 24.33
C ASN A 187 -0.44 19.64 24.85
N THR A 188 -0.53 19.19 26.10
CA THR A 188 0.48 18.30 26.72
C THR A 188 0.12 16.82 26.65
N THR A 189 -1.10 16.51 26.22
CA THR A 189 -1.64 15.16 25.98
C THR A 189 -2.53 15.20 24.75
N ALA A 190 -2.86 14.04 24.18
CA ALA A 190 -3.86 13.96 23.13
C ALA A 190 -5.20 14.57 23.57
N THR A 191 -5.87 15.31 22.69
CA THR A 191 -7.19 15.89 22.98
C THR A 191 -8.28 14.82 22.81
N PRO A 192 -9.47 14.99 23.41
CA PRO A 192 -10.58 14.05 23.18
C PRO A 192 -10.98 13.93 21.69
N GLU A 193 -10.89 15.04 20.95
CA GLU A 193 -11.16 15.08 19.50
C GLU A 193 -10.13 14.28 18.71
N GLN A 194 -8.85 14.45 19.03
CA GLN A 194 -7.74 13.68 18.45
C GLN A 194 -7.91 12.17 18.71
N VAL A 195 -8.21 11.79 19.95
CA VAL A 195 -8.42 10.38 20.33
C VAL A 195 -9.60 9.77 19.56
N GLN A 196 -10.71 10.50 19.42
CA GLN A 196 -11.86 10.05 18.66
C GLN A 196 -11.53 9.90 17.16
N ALA A 197 -10.87 10.90 16.57
CA ALA A 197 -10.48 10.86 15.16
C ALA A 197 -9.54 9.69 14.84
N VAL A 198 -8.57 9.40 15.72
CA VAL A 198 -7.69 8.23 15.55
C VAL A 198 -8.46 6.92 15.72
N ALA A 199 -9.38 6.83 16.67
CA ALA A 199 -10.21 5.63 16.85
C ALA A 199 -11.07 5.34 15.61
N ASP A 200 -11.73 6.37 15.06
CA ASP A 200 -12.58 6.25 13.87
C ASP A 200 -11.75 5.89 12.63
N ARG A 201 -10.60 6.55 12.43
CA ARG A 201 -9.70 6.25 11.32
C ARG A 201 -9.13 4.83 11.41
N THR A 202 -8.61 4.44 12.57
CA THR A 202 -8.06 3.09 12.79
C THR A 202 -9.11 2.00 12.52
N ALA A 203 -10.37 2.23 12.92
CA ALA A 203 -11.46 1.30 12.64
C ALA A 203 -11.75 1.20 11.14
N ALA A 204 -11.72 2.34 10.42
CA ALA A 204 -11.90 2.40 8.97
C ALA A 204 -10.74 1.72 8.22
N ASP A 205 -9.50 2.00 8.61
CA ASP A 205 -8.28 1.39 8.05
C ASP A 205 -8.36 -0.13 8.18
N ILE A 206 -8.63 -0.64 9.39
CA ILE A 206 -8.79 -2.09 9.62
C ILE A 206 -9.91 -2.67 8.76
N ALA A 207 -11.02 -1.96 8.58
CA ALA A 207 -12.13 -2.41 7.76
C ALA A 207 -11.75 -2.50 6.28
N VAL A 208 -11.05 -1.51 5.71
CA VAL A 208 -10.61 -1.54 4.30
C VAL A 208 -9.54 -2.61 4.08
N MET A 209 -8.65 -2.85 5.04
CA MET A 209 -7.67 -3.93 4.96
C MET A 209 -8.37 -5.29 4.93
N ARG A 210 -9.31 -5.54 5.84
CA ARG A 210 -10.09 -6.79 5.85
C ARG A 210 -10.84 -7.00 4.54
N HIS A 211 -11.49 -5.96 4.03
CA HIS A 211 -12.15 -5.97 2.74
C HIS A 211 -11.20 -6.37 1.62
N ALA A 212 -10.02 -5.76 1.54
CA ALA A 212 -9.01 -6.10 0.53
C ALA A 212 -8.56 -7.57 0.59
N PHE A 213 -8.36 -8.11 1.80
CA PHE A 213 -8.00 -9.52 1.96
C PHE A 213 -9.14 -10.47 1.60
N ASP A 214 -10.39 -10.12 1.91
CA ASP A 214 -11.57 -10.89 1.51
C ASP A 214 -11.73 -10.90 -0.02
N GLU A 215 -11.62 -9.74 -0.68
CA GLU A 215 -11.62 -9.67 -2.14
C GLU A 215 -10.48 -10.50 -2.75
N ALA A 216 -9.27 -10.43 -2.18
CA ALA A 216 -8.15 -11.23 -2.66
C ALA A 216 -8.44 -12.74 -2.58
N ARG A 217 -9.09 -13.20 -1.50
CA ARG A 217 -9.53 -14.60 -1.35
C ARG A 217 -10.61 -14.97 -2.35
N GLU A 218 -11.63 -14.13 -2.53
CA GLU A 218 -12.76 -14.37 -3.45
C GLU A 218 -12.30 -14.43 -4.91
N ARG A 219 -11.35 -13.57 -5.29
CA ARG A 219 -10.79 -13.49 -6.64
C ARG A 219 -9.74 -14.57 -6.91
N GLY A 220 -9.20 -15.18 -5.86
CA GLY A 220 -8.06 -16.09 -5.95
C GLY A 220 -6.77 -15.37 -6.34
N ASP A 221 -6.60 -14.13 -5.89
CA ASP A 221 -5.39 -13.35 -6.13
C ASP A 221 -4.18 -14.01 -5.47
N ARG A 222 -3.02 -13.82 -6.10
CA ARG A 222 -1.75 -14.46 -5.74
C ARG A 222 -1.05 -13.77 -4.56
N GLY A 223 -1.45 -12.55 -4.21
CA GLY A 223 -0.83 -11.76 -3.16
C GLY A 223 -1.64 -10.52 -2.80
N VAL A 224 -1.27 -9.92 -1.67
CA VAL A 224 -1.79 -8.62 -1.21
C VAL A 224 -0.63 -7.66 -1.00
N VAL A 225 -0.79 -6.41 -1.40
CA VAL A 225 0.13 -5.30 -1.13
C VAL A 225 -0.60 -4.27 -0.27
N VAL A 226 -0.10 -4.05 0.95
CA VAL A 226 -0.57 -3.05 1.90
C VAL A 226 0.36 -1.85 1.83
N MET A 227 -0.19 -0.65 1.71
CA MET A 227 0.55 0.60 1.54
C MET A 227 0.12 1.58 2.62
N GLN A 228 1.10 2.12 3.34
CA GLN A 228 0.93 3.12 4.39
C GLN A 228 2.15 4.02 4.45
N GLN A 229 2.11 5.08 5.27
CA GLN A 229 3.31 5.88 5.52
C GLN A 229 4.16 5.32 6.66
N ALA A 230 3.59 5.08 7.84
CA ALA A 230 4.36 4.86 9.07
C ALA A 230 5.30 3.64 8.97
N ASP A 231 6.55 3.81 9.41
CA ASP A 231 7.44 2.70 9.70
C ASP A 231 7.24 2.29 11.16
N MET A 232 6.36 1.31 11.36
CA MET A 232 6.08 0.77 12.69
C MET A 232 7.19 -0.14 13.22
N PHE A 233 8.25 -0.40 12.47
CA PHE A 233 9.26 -1.40 12.78
C PHE A 233 10.69 -0.89 12.54
N ASP A 234 10.92 0.41 12.77
CA ASP A 234 12.22 1.05 12.61
C ASP A 234 13.22 0.49 13.66
N PRO A 235 14.24 -0.28 13.24
CA PRO A 235 15.20 -0.88 14.16
C PRO A 235 16.26 0.11 14.66
N THR A 236 16.27 1.35 14.17
CA THR A 236 17.30 2.35 14.48
C THR A 236 17.09 3.04 15.83
N TYR A 237 15.91 2.92 16.42
CA TYR A 237 15.64 3.40 17.77
C TYR A 237 14.78 2.42 18.59
N THR A 238 14.73 2.64 19.90
CA THR A 238 13.91 1.84 20.82
C THR A 238 12.68 2.64 21.22
N PRO A 239 11.48 2.35 20.68
CA PRO A 239 10.27 3.10 21.00
C PRO A 239 9.78 2.79 22.43
N THR A 240 9.05 3.73 23.02
CA THR A 240 8.23 3.49 24.21
C THR A 240 6.77 3.26 23.80
N TRP A 241 5.95 2.67 24.69
CA TRP A 241 4.53 2.45 24.37
C TRP A 241 3.76 3.73 24.02
N ASN A 242 4.18 4.89 24.53
CA ASN A 242 3.57 6.17 24.18
C ASN A 242 3.92 6.64 22.75
N ASP A 243 4.91 6.02 22.12
CA ASP A 243 5.36 6.38 20.76
C ASP A 243 4.70 5.51 19.69
N ILE A 244 4.20 4.33 20.08
CA ILE A 244 3.78 3.28 19.13
C ILE A 244 2.49 2.54 19.51
N GLY A 245 1.92 2.79 20.69
CA GLY A 245 0.80 2.02 21.21
C GLY A 245 -0.46 2.11 20.34
N ALA A 246 -0.64 3.20 19.60
CA ALA A 246 -1.78 3.40 18.70
C ALA A 246 -1.77 2.47 17.48
N PHE A 247 -0.60 1.95 17.09
CA PHE A 247 -0.47 1.03 15.96
C PHE A 247 -0.90 -0.40 16.28
N GLN A 248 -0.95 -0.78 17.57
CA GLN A 248 -1.23 -2.15 17.99
C GLN A 248 -2.47 -2.78 17.32
N PRO A 249 -3.66 -2.14 17.29
CA PRO A 249 -4.84 -2.76 16.68
C PRO A 249 -4.70 -2.97 15.18
N TRP A 250 -4.05 -2.05 14.47
CA TRP A 250 -3.75 -2.17 13.05
C TRP A 250 -2.78 -3.34 12.77
N ILE A 251 -1.68 -3.41 13.54
CA ILE A 251 -0.70 -4.50 13.42
C ILE A 251 -1.33 -5.85 13.75
N GLN A 252 -2.19 -5.93 14.78
CA GLN A 252 -2.90 -7.17 15.10
C GLN A 252 -3.77 -7.62 13.92
N ALA A 253 -4.55 -6.71 13.34
CA ALA A 253 -5.39 -7.04 12.19
C ALA A 253 -4.55 -7.47 10.97
N LEU A 254 -3.40 -6.84 10.75
CA LEU A 254 -2.46 -7.23 9.70
C LEU A 254 -1.89 -8.64 9.93
N VAL A 255 -1.56 -9.00 11.17
CA VAL A 255 -1.14 -10.38 11.53
C VAL A 255 -2.26 -11.38 11.25
N ASP A 256 -3.49 -11.07 11.68
CA ASP A 256 -4.65 -11.96 11.52
C ASP A 256 -4.95 -12.22 10.03
N GLU A 257 -4.96 -11.17 9.21
CA GLU A 257 -5.22 -11.29 7.77
C GLU A 257 -4.07 -11.96 7.04
N ALA A 258 -2.83 -11.53 7.27
CA ALA A 258 -1.67 -12.09 6.57
C ALA A 258 -1.48 -13.58 6.92
N SER A 259 -1.58 -13.97 8.19
CA SER A 259 -1.37 -15.36 8.62
C SER A 259 -2.39 -16.35 8.05
N SER A 260 -3.58 -15.88 7.69
CA SER A 260 -4.66 -16.68 7.12
C SER A 260 -4.73 -16.62 5.59
N PHE A 261 -4.01 -15.68 4.96
CA PHE A 261 -3.95 -15.54 3.52
C PHE A 261 -2.95 -16.54 2.90
N PRO A 262 -3.33 -17.33 1.88
CA PRO A 262 -2.49 -18.41 1.35
C PRO A 262 -1.27 -17.93 0.53
N GLY A 263 -1.25 -16.67 0.11
CA GLY A 263 -0.16 -16.08 -0.68
C GLY A 263 0.79 -15.18 0.13
N PRO A 264 1.85 -14.65 -0.50
CA PRO A 264 2.70 -13.62 0.10
C PRO A 264 1.93 -12.30 0.30
N VAL A 265 2.28 -11.60 1.39
CA VAL A 265 1.80 -10.26 1.70
C VAL A 265 3.00 -9.31 1.70
N TYR A 266 2.82 -8.12 1.13
CA TYR A 266 3.84 -7.08 1.14
C TYR A 266 3.34 -5.84 1.87
N LEU A 267 4.14 -5.31 2.80
CA LEU A 267 3.92 -4.02 3.43
C LEU A 267 4.90 -3.01 2.82
N LEU A 268 4.38 -1.93 2.24
CA LEU A 268 5.17 -0.83 1.70
C LEU A 268 4.98 0.39 2.60
N ASP A 269 6.09 0.93 3.11
CA ASP A 269 6.13 2.08 4.00
C ASP A 269 7.33 3.02 3.73
N GLY A 270 7.34 4.16 4.41
CA GLY A 270 8.33 5.23 4.32
C GLY A 270 8.84 5.60 5.72
N ASP A 271 8.69 6.86 6.14
CA ASP A 271 8.80 7.38 7.52
C ASP A 271 10.21 7.31 8.14
N SER A 272 10.82 6.13 8.27
CA SER A 272 12.18 5.97 8.80
C SER A 272 13.27 6.48 7.85
N HIS A 273 12.89 6.80 6.61
CA HIS A 273 13.72 7.35 5.54
C HIS A 273 14.92 6.48 5.13
N ILE A 274 14.99 5.22 5.57
CA ILE A 274 16.11 4.32 5.29
C ILE A 274 15.56 3.07 4.62
N TYR A 275 16.06 2.79 3.41
CA TYR A 275 15.68 1.60 2.68
C TYR A 275 15.93 0.34 3.52
N ASN A 276 14.86 -0.46 3.67
CA ASN A 276 14.92 -1.72 4.39
C ASN A 276 14.07 -2.79 3.69
N THR A 277 14.44 -4.05 3.89
CA THR A 277 13.61 -5.19 3.52
C THR A 277 13.76 -6.28 4.57
N ASP A 278 12.68 -6.61 5.24
CA ASP A 278 12.67 -7.60 6.30
C ASP A 278 11.29 -8.28 6.46
N LYS A 279 11.15 -9.04 7.54
CA LYS A 279 9.91 -9.71 7.92
C LYS A 279 9.58 -9.37 9.37
N PRO A 280 9.03 -8.18 9.64
CA PRO A 280 8.95 -7.64 10.99
C PRO A 280 7.95 -8.40 11.86
N LEU A 281 7.05 -9.18 11.27
CA LEU A 281 6.02 -9.95 11.97
C LEU A 281 6.22 -11.48 11.86
N ALA A 282 7.38 -11.92 11.37
CA ALA A 282 7.70 -13.35 11.31
C ALA A 282 7.93 -13.96 12.71
N SER A 283 7.82 -15.28 12.79
CA SER A 283 8.09 -16.10 13.97
C SER A 283 9.47 -15.77 14.58
N GLY A 284 9.46 -15.37 15.86
CA GLY A 284 10.67 -15.00 16.60
C GLY A 284 11.09 -13.53 16.46
N SER A 285 10.34 -12.71 15.72
CA SER A 285 10.59 -11.27 15.65
C SER A 285 10.35 -10.59 17.02
N PRO A 286 11.25 -9.67 17.45
CA PRO A 286 11.07 -8.91 18.69
C PRO A 286 9.89 -7.93 18.62
N TRP A 287 9.45 -7.55 17.42
CA TRP A 287 8.33 -6.64 17.22
C TRP A 287 7.00 -7.22 17.72
N LEU A 288 6.84 -8.54 17.68
CA LEU A 288 5.66 -9.22 18.20
C LEU A 288 5.44 -8.90 19.68
N SER A 289 6.51 -9.00 20.48
CA SER A 289 6.47 -8.65 21.90
C SER A 289 6.40 -7.14 22.15
N THR A 290 7.03 -6.35 21.29
CA THR A 290 7.05 -4.88 21.40
C THR A 290 5.64 -4.29 21.26
N TYR A 291 4.85 -4.83 20.33
CA TYR A 291 3.46 -4.45 20.10
C TYR A 291 2.44 -5.28 20.89
N ALA A 292 2.88 -6.27 21.67
CA ALA A 292 2.00 -7.20 22.38
C ALA A 292 0.94 -7.89 21.48
N VAL A 293 1.28 -8.11 20.21
CA VAL A 293 0.39 -8.79 19.25
C VAL A 293 0.44 -10.30 19.40
N GLN A 294 -0.64 -10.98 19.00
CA GLN A 294 -0.79 -12.42 19.02
C GLN A 294 -0.62 -12.99 17.62
N GLY A 295 0.06 -14.13 17.51
CA GLY A 295 0.32 -14.78 16.23
C GLY A 295 1.56 -14.26 15.51
N THR A 296 1.72 -14.68 14.26
CA THR A 296 2.86 -14.36 13.39
C THR A 296 2.37 -14.24 11.95
N ALA A 297 3.04 -13.43 11.14
CA ALA A 297 2.80 -13.31 9.70
C ALA A 297 4.10 -13.64 8.94
N ASP A 298 4.43 -14.92 8.87
CA ASP A 298 5.67 -15.41 8.24
C ASP A 298 5.73 -15.17 6.72
N ASN A 299 4.57 -14.98 6.10
CA ASN A 299 4.39 -14.65 4.68
C ASN A 299 4.43 -13.14 4.38
N LEU A 300 4.52 -12.28 5.41
CA LEU A 300 4.63 -10.84 5.24
C LEU A 300 6.09 -10.42 5.03
N THR A 301 6.34 -9.65 3.97
CA THR A 301 7.61 -8.97 3.72
C THR A 301 7.39 -7.47 3.67
N ARG A 302 8.15 -6.74 4.47
CA ARG A 302 8.12 -5.28 4.45
C ARG A 302 9.19 -4.75 3.49
N VAL A 303 8.89 -3.66 2.79
CA VAL A 303 9.84 -2.88 2.02
C VAL A 303 9.65 -1.40 2.36
N THR A 304 10.65 -0.82 2.99
CA THR A 304 10.69 0.61 3.35
C THR A 304 11.47 1.37 2.29
N VAL A 305 10.94 2.51 1.83
CA VAL A 305 11.65 3.36 0.84
C VAL A 305 12.69 4.27 1.52
N ASP A 306 13.72 4.66 0.77
CA ASP A 306 14.59 5.76 1.20
C ASP A 306 13.82 7.09 1.11
N GLY A 307 14.05 7.98 2.07
CA GLY A 307 13.36 9.26 2.19
C GLY A 307 14.30 10.38 2.62
N SER A 308 13.79 11.61 2.74
CA SER A 308 14.55 12.73 3.30
C SER A 308 15.93 12.85 2.62
N SER A 309 17.03 13.02 3.36
CA SER A 309 18.38 13.11 2.78
C SER A 309 18.87 11.85 2.07
N ASN A 310 18.24 10.68 2.30
CA ASN A 310 18.59 9.41 1.67
C ASN A 310 17.85 9.19 0.34
N ASN A 311 16.86 10.03 0.00
CA ASN A 311 16.07 9.94 -1.22
C ASN A 311 16.97 10.16 -2.46
N HIS A 312 17.57 9.07 -2.93
CA HIS A 312 18.49 9.03 -4.07
C HIS A 312 17.98 8.15 -5.21
N ASP A 313 16.91 7.40 -4.97
CA ASP A 313 16.30 6.48 -5.91
C ASP A 313 14.80 6.30 -5.65
N TRP A 314 14.11 5.72 -6.61
CA TRP A 314 12.76 5.20 -6.46
C TRP A 314 12.78 3.68 -6.65
N LEU A 315 11.78 2.99 -6.10
CA LEU A 315 11.67 1.53 -6.27
C LEU A 315 10.86 1.20 -7.52
N LYS A 316 11.51 0.51 -8.46
CA LYS A 316 10.83 -0.13 -9.59
C LYS A 316 10.35 -1.52 -9.19
N MET A 317 9.10 -1.65 -8.80
CA MET A 317 8.49 -2.90 -8.38
C MET A 317 7.81 -3.62 -9.54
N THR A 318 7.90 -4.94 -9.59
CA THR A 318 7.30 -5.78 -10.62
C THR A 318 6.58 -6.97 -10.00
N VAL A 319 5.27 -7.06 -10.27
CA VAL A 319 4.49 -8.29 -10.13
C VAL A 319 4.96 -9.27 -11.21
N ASN A 320 5.50 -10.40 -10.78
CA ASN A 320 6.03 -11.44 -11.64
C ASN A 320 4.92 -12.37 -12.12
N LYS A 321 5.11 -12.91 -13.33
CA LYS A 321 4.22 -13.93 -13.90
C LYS A 321 4.06 -15.16 -12.99
N PRO A 322 2.94 -15.89 -13.10
CA PRO A 322 2.73 -17.15 -12.38
C PRO A 322 3.90 -18.13 -12.59
N GLY A 323 4.27 -18.83 -11.51
CA GLY A 323 5.39 -19.78 -11.51
C GLY A 323 6.78 -19.15 -11.33
N ALA A 324 6.89 -17.83 -11.22
CA ALA A 324 8.13 -17.19 -10.77
C ALA A 324 8.45 -17.54 -9.31
N ALA A 325 9.74 -17.48 -8.93
CA ALA A 325 10.19 -17.82 -7.58
C ALA A 325 9.64 -16.88 -6.48
N SER A 326 9.38 -15.63 -6.82
CA SER A 326 8.75 -14.64 -5.94
C SER A 326 7.61 -13.92 -6.68
N LEU A 327 6.57 -13.52 -5.94
CA LEU A 327 5.47 -12.75 -6.50
C LEU A 327 5.93 -11.35 -6.91
N LEU A 328 6.57 -10.61 -6.01
CA LEU A 328 7.20 -9.33 -6.33
C LEU A 328 8.71 -9.47 -6.48
N SER A 329 9.27 -8.61 -7.33
CA SER A 329 10.70 -8.30 -7.40
C SER A 329 10.85 -6.79 -7.61
N TRP A 330 11.95 -6.22 -7.13
CA TRP A 330 12.16 -4.78 -7.26
C TRP A 330 13.65 -4.43 -7.37
N THR A 331 13.89 -3.24 -7.91
CA THR A 331 15.22 -2.63 -8.00
C THR A 331 15.14 -1.17 -7.59
N ARG A 332 16.17 -0.70 -6.91
CA ARG A 332 16.40 0.72 -6.66
C ARG A 332 16.92 1.40 -7.92
N VAL A 333 16.21 2.40 -8.42
CA VAL A 333 16.56 3.14 -9.64
C VAL A 333 17.01 4.54 -9.24
N PRO A 334 18.33 4.85 -9.33
CA PRO A 334 18.84 6.17 -8.98
C PRO A 334 18.14 7.28 -9.75
N TYR A 335 17.82 8.38 -9.08
CA TYR A 335 17.39 9.58 -9.78
C TYR A 335 18.53 10.12 -10.65
N ALA A 336 18.18 10.61 -11.84
CA ALA A 336 19.08 11.39 -12.66
C ALA A 336 19.30 12.75 -11.99
N GLY A 337 20.57 13.17 -11.93
CA GLY A 337 20.96 14.49 -11.43
C GLY A 337 20.84 15.61 -12.46
#